data_AF-K7GAW4-F1
#
_entry.id   AF-K7GAW4-F1
#
_cell.length_a   1.000
_cell.length_b   1.000
_cell.length_c   1.000
_cell.angle_alpha   90.00
_cell.angle_beta   90.00
_cell.angle_gamma   90.00
#
_symmetry.space_group_name_H-M   'P 1'
#
loop_
_entity.id
_entity.type
_entity.pdbx_description
1 polymer ?
#
loop_
_entity_poly.entity_id
_entity_poly.type
_entity_poly.pdbx_seq_one_letter_code
_entity_poly.pdbx_strand_id
1 'polypeptide(L)'
;MADLTPTHISWQRNINTSSHCTDRYAHKEPVMRRGQTFVMALWFNRPRQRGEKIAFVTETGPSPSEAHHTKAAFNLSEVKASGWSAVQEPSEPDYMNIAICSPANAVIGRYKLTLKIISGNKVSSRFLGHFILLFNPWCPGDDVYVANEDARQEYVLDENGLIFIGNANHIEARGWYYGQVRA
;
A
#
# COMPACT_ATOMS: atom_id res chain seq x y z
N MET A 1 34.11 7.33 -2.75
CA MET A 1 32.95 8.00 -2.13
C MET A 1 32.04 6.94 -1.52
N ALA A 2 31.37 7.22 -0.40
CA ALA A 2 30.49 6.23 0.24
C ALA A 2 29.27 5.90 -0.64
N ASP A 3 28.79 4.66 -0.59
CA ASP A 3 27.60 4.23 -1.30
C ASP A 3 26.35 4.94 -0.71
N LEU A 4 25.42 5.33 -1.58
CA LEU A 4 24.15 5.94 -1.17
C LEU A 4 23.37 4.90 -0.36
N THR A 5 23.01 5.25 0.87
CA THR A 5 22.38 4.33 1.82
C THR A 5 21.22 5.01 2.53
N PRO A 6 20.02 4.42 2.57
CA PRO A 6 18.92 4.97 3.36
C PRO A 6 19.20 4.82 4.86
N THR A 7 19.03 5.90 5.61
CA THR A 7 19.32 5.98 7.05
C THR A 7 18.05 5.95 7.90
N HIS A 8 16.97 6.56 7.41
CA HIS A 8 15.67 6.59 8.06
C HIS A 8 14.55 6.44 7.04
N ILE A 9 13.42 5.88 7.48
CA ILE A 9 12.25 5.59 6.65
C ILE A 9 11.02 6.01 7.44
N SER A 10 10.18 6.85 6.85
CA SER A 10 8.85 7.14 7.35
C SER A 10 7.81 6.65 6.35
N TRP A 11 6.92 5.77 6.82
CA TRP A 11 5.77 5.27 6.06
C TRP A 11 4.60 6.24 6.01
N GLN A 12 4.76 7.46 6.54
CA GLN A 12 3.71 8.49 6.66
C GLN A 12 2.36 7.91 7.09
N ARG A 13 2.41 7.02 8.09
CA ARG A 13 1.33 6.06 8.38
C ARG A 13 -0.02 6.74 8.51
N ASN A 14 -0.13 7.77 9.36
CA ASN A 14 -1.40 8.42 9.65
C ASN A 14 -2.06 9.00 8.39
N ILE A 15 -1.27 9.65 7.54
CA ILE A 15 -1.75 10.25 6.29
C ILE A 15 -2.23 9.15 5.34
N ASN A 16 -1.42 8.12 5.15
CA ASN A 16 -1.75 7.04 4.23
C ASN A 16 -2.93 6.19 4.73
N THR A 17 -2.97 5.79 6.00
CA THR A 17 -4.06 4.95 6.48
C THR A 17 -5.39 5.70 6.47
N SER A 18 -5.36 7.00 6.77
CA SER A 18 -6.55 7.87 6.66
C SER A 18 -7.02 7.98 5.20
N SER A 19 -6.12 8.28 4.26
CA SER A 19 -6.49 8.41 2.84
C SER A 19 -6.96 7.10 2.21
N HIS A 20 -6.48 5.96 2.70
CA HIS A 20 -6.89 4.63 2.25
C HIS A 20 -8.11 4.06 3.00
N CYS A 21 -8.73 4.81 3.93
CA CYS A 21 -9.84 4.34 4.77
C CYS A 21 -9.49 3.02 5.51
N THR A 22 -8.36 3.07 6.22
CA THR A 22 -7.74 1.94 6.94
C THR A 22 -7.16 2.35 8.30
N ASP A 23 -7.41 3.58 8.73
CA ASP A 23 -6.95 4.14 10.01
C ASP A 23 -7.56 3.45 11.23
N ARG A 24 -8.74 2.82 11.07
CA ARG A 24 -9.39 2.04 12.12
C ARG A 24 -8.68 0.72 12.44
N TYR A 25 -7.87 0.17 11.52
CA TYR A 25 -7.16 -1.10 11.73
C TYR A 25 -6.04 -0.96 12.77
N ALA A 26 -6.18 -1.66 13.89
CA ALA A 26 -5.17 -1.76 14.94
C ALA A 26 -4.05 -2.76 14.59
N HIS A 27 -3.30 -2.50 13.51
CA HIS A 27 -2.22 -3.36 13.04
C HIS A 27 -0.84 -2.67 13.10
N LYS A 28 0.26 -3.36 13.37
CA LYS A 28 1.60 -2.72 13.45
C LYS A 28 2.14 -2.24 12.10
N GLU A 29 1.77 -2.92 11.02
CA GLU A 29 2.15 -2.55 9.66
C GLU A 29 1.10 -1.61 9.05
N PRO A 30 1.50 -0.67 8.19
CA PRO A 30 0.55 0.16 7.47
C PRO A 30 -0.31 -0.71 6.55
N VAL A 31 -1.62 -0.48 6.59
CA VAL A 31 -2.60 -1.13 5.72
C VAL A 31 -2.97 -0.14 4.63
N MET A 32 -2.90 -0.56 3.38
CA MET A 32 -3.24 0.23 2.20
C MET A 32 -4.24 -0.55 1.35
N ARG A 33 -4.82 0.12 0.35
CA ARG A 33 -5.72 -0.50 -0.64
C ARG A 33 -5.12 -0.39 -2.03
N ARG A 34 -5.29 -1.44 -2.84
CA ARG A 34 -4.73 -1.52 -4.20
C ARG A 34 -5.26 -0.41 -5.13
N GLY A 35 -4.52 -0.07 -6.17
CA GLY A 35 -4.95 0.95 -7.14
C GLY A 35 -4.91 2.41 -6.63
N GLN A 36 -4.43 2.64 -5.41
CA GLN A 36 -4.32 3.97 -4.81
C GLN A 36 -2.88 4.23 -4.35
N THR A 37 -2.44 5.48 -4.50
CA THR A 37 -1.08 5.93 -4.15
C THR A 37 -0.93 6.10 -2.64
N PHE A 38 0.18 5.63 -2.08
CA PHE A 38 0.66 5.98 -0.74
C PHE A 38 2.03 6.64 -0.83
N VAL A 39 2.37 7.49 0.15
CA VAL A 39 3.63 8.25 0.15
C VAL A 39 4.57 7.76 1.24
N MET A 40 5.86 7.69 0.94
CA MET A 40 6.90 7.44 1.93
C MET A 40 8.01 8.48 1.85
N ALA A 41 8.65 8.76 2.99
CA ALA A 41 9.83 9.61 3.06
C ALA A 41 11.08 8.77 3.35
N LEU A 42 12.14 8.97 2.56
CA LEU A 42 13.43 8.30 2.70
C LEU A 42 14.53 9.32 2.96
N TRP A 43 15.26 9.15 4.06
CA TRP A 43 16.48 9.89 4.36
C TRP A 43 17.67 9.08 3.89
N PHE A 44 18.66 9.75 3.32
CA PHE A 44 19.89 9.13 2.86
C PHE A 44 21.09 9.71 3.59
N ASN A 45 22.17 8.94 3.67
CA ASN A 45 23.44 9.39 4.26
C ASN A 45 24.11 10.55 3.49
N ARG A 46 23.68 10.79 2.24
CA ARG A 46 24.11 11.89 1.39
C ARG A 46 23.09 12.15 0.28
N PRO A 47 23.16 13.29 -0.42
CA PRO A 47 22.37 13.51 -1.62
C PRO A 47 22.64 12.46 -2.72
N ARG A 48 21.59 12.14 -3.49
CA ARG A 48 21.68 11.28 -4.67
C ARG A 48 22.48 11.98 -5.77
N GLN A 49 23.41 11.26 -6.37
CA GLN A 49 24.27 11.78 -7.44
C GLN A 49 23.75 11.41 -8.83
N ARG A 50 24.17 12.19 -9.83
CA ARG A 50 23.86 11.91 -11.24
C ARG A 50 24.41 10.53 -11.63
N GLY A 51 23.55 9.69 -12.20
CA GLY A 51 23.89 8.32 -12.59
C GLY A 51 23.47 7.25 -11.56
N GLU A 52 23.18 7.63 -10.31
CA GLU A 52 22.57 6.71 -9.35
C GLU A 52 21.09 6.53 -9.67
N LYS A 53 20.62 5.28 -9.75
CA LYS A 53 19.21 4.94 -9.97
C LYS A 53 18.61 4.30 -8.74
N ILE A 54 17.35 4.61 -8.47
CA ILE A 54 16.56 4.03 -7.40
C ILE A 54 15.48 3.16 -8.04
N ALA A 55 15.32 1.96 -7.51
CA ALA A 55 14.25 1.04 -7.85
C ALA A 55 13.65 0.42 -6.59
N PHE A 56 12.46 -0.11 -6.72
CA PHE A 56 11.74 -0.80 -5.66
C PHE A 56 11.40 -2.20 -6.12
N VAL A 57 11.32 -3.12 -5.17
CA VAL A 57 10.80 -4.47 -5.39
C VAL A 57 9.74 -4.74 -4.34
N THR A 58 8.54 -5.08 -4.79
CA THR A 58 7.44 -5.59 -3.96
C THR A 58 7.33 -7.09 -4.14
N GLU A 59 7.14 -7.82 -3.04
CA GLU A 59 7.05 -9.28 -3.02
C GLU A 59 5.93 -9.70 -2.05
N THR A 60 5.06 -10.63 -2.44
CA THR A 60 4.02 -11.23 -1.59
C THR A 60 3.99 -12.76 -1.75
N GLY A 61 3.56 -13.45 -0.70
CA GLY A 61 3.47 -14.91 -0.68
C GLY A 61 4.81 -15.64 -0.52
N PRO A 62 4.79 -16.99 -0.44
CA PRO A 62 5.98 -17.81 -0.17
C PRO A 62 6.88 -18.01 -1.39
N SER A 63 6.39 -17.75 -2.61
CA SER A 63 7.17 -17.88 -3.85
C SER A 63 6.87 -16.72 -4.80
N PRO A 64 7.39 -15.50 -4.52
CA PRO A 64 7.14 -14.31 -5.32
C PRO A 64 7.65 -14.44 -6.76
N SER A 65 6.81 -14.11 -7.74
CA SER A 65 7.09 -14.27 -9.16
C SER A 65 6.44 -13.16 -9.99
N GLU A 66 7.18 -12.61 -10.95
CA GLU A 66 6.65 -11.58 -11.87
C GLU A 66 5.58 -12.17 -12.80
N ALA A 67 5.78 -13.42 -13.26
CA ALA A 67 4.84 -14.14 -14.11
C ALA A 67 3.48 -14.39 -13.41
N HIS A 68 3.48 -14.50 -12.08
CA HIS A 68 2.27 -14.68 -11.29
C HIS A 68 1.80 -13.38 -10.62
N HIS A 69 2.40 -12.23 -10.97
CA HIS A 69 2.08 -10.91 -10.41
C HIS A 69 2.20 -10.81 -8.87
N THR A 70 2.95 -11.72 -8.24
CA THR A 70 3.27 -11.71 -6.80
C THR A 70 4.63 -11.07 -6.50
N LYS A 71 5.32 -10.59 -7.54
CA LYS A 71 6.53 -9.79 -7.48
C LYS A 71 6.49 -8.69 -8.55
N ALA A 72 6.96 -7.49 -8.20
CA ALA A 72 7.16 -6.43 -9.18
C ALA A 72 8.43 -5.63 -8.86
N ALA A 73 9.25 -5.37 -9.88
CA ALA A 73 10.37 -4.45 -9.80
C ALA A 73 10.07 -3.21 -10.64
N PHE A 74 10.21 -2.02 -10.07
CA PHE A 74 9.86 -0.76 -10.73
C PHE A 74 10.83 0.35 -10.34
N ASN A 75 11.19 1.19 -11.31
CA ASN A 75 12.14 2.28 -11.11
C ASN A 75 11.43 3.51 -10.54
N LEU A 76 12.18 4.35 -9.82
CA LEU A 76 11.75 5.70 -9.51
C LEU A 76 11.75 6.54 -10.80
N SER A 77 10.61 7.10 -11.15
CA SER A 77 10.38 7.92 -12.35
C SER A 77 9.76 9.28 -12.00
N GLU A 78 9.68 10.17 -12.98
CA GLU A 78 8.94 11.44 -12.86
C GLU A 78 7.46 11.27 -13.20
N VAL A 79 7.12 10.24 -13.97
CA VAL A 79 5.77 9.99 -14.47
C VAL A 79 5.28 8.64 -13.96
N LYS A 80 4.00 8.61 -13.55
CA LYS A 80 3.31 7.39 -13.14
C LYS A 80 3.18 6.44 -14.33
N ALA A 81 3.65 5.21 -14.15
CA ALA A 81 3.51 4.14 -15.14
C ALA A 81 2.25 3.31 -14.91
N SER A 82 1.89 2.46 -15.87
CA SER A 82 0.94 1.37 -15.61
C SER A 82 1.58 0.31 -14.70
N GLY A 83 0.76 -0.38 -13.91
CA GLY A 83 1.27 -1.36 -12.95
C GLY A 83 1.77 -0.71 -11.66
N TRP A 84 2.81 -1.31 -11.07
CA TRP A 84 3.49 -0.74 -9.92
C TRP A 84 4.38 0.42 -10.35
N SER A 85 4.31 1.55 -9.65
CA SER A 85 5.07 2.75 -9.98
C SER A 85 5.59 3.46 -8.73
N ALA A 86 6.75 4.09 -8.83
CA ALA A 86 7.29 5.02 -7.85
C ALA A 86 7.57 6.36 -8.53
N VAL A 87 6.97 7.44 -8.01
CA VAL A 87 7.18 8.79 -8.49
C VAL A 87 7.84 9.62 -7.39
N GLN A 88 8.85 10.40 -7.76
CA GLN A 88 9.45 11.35 -6.82
C GLN A 88 8.54 12.57 -6.69
N GLU A 89 8.10 12.84 -5.47
CA GLU A 89 7.29 14.01 -5.10
C GLU A 89 8.21 15.18 -4.66
N PRO A 90 7.69 16.42 -4.56
CA PRO A 90 8.42 17.53 -3.96
C PRO A 90 9.05 17.10 -2.62
N SER A 91 10.37 17.26 -2.54
CA SER A 91 11.21 16.71 -1.49
C SER A 91 11.91 17.85 -0.75
N GLU A 92 12.15 17.65 0.54
CA GLU A 92 12.91 18.59 1.36
C GLU A 92 14.42 18.29 1.23
N PRO A 93 15.31 19.21 1.67
CA PRO A 93 16.75 18.99 1.59
C PRO A 93 17.23 17.70 2.27
N ASP A 94 16.55 17.29 3.35
CA ASP A 94 16.97 16.18 4.20
C ASP A 94 16.40 14.82 3.79
N TYR A 95 15.29 14.81 3.03
CA TYR A 95 14.59 13.57 2.67
C TYR A 95 13.86 13.64 1.34
N MET A 96 13.74 12.49 0.70
CA MET A 96 13.03 12.32 -0.55
C MET A 96 11.63 11.75 -0.30
N ASN A 97 10.61 12.45 -0.79
CA ASN A 97 9.24 11.95 -0.83
C ASN A 97 9.04 11.10 -2.08
N ILE A 98 8.45 9.92 -1.89
CA ILE A 98 8.20 8.95 -2.95
C ILE A 98 6.75 8.51 -2.87
N ALA A 99 6.00 8.80 -3.92
CA ALA A 99 4.65 8.30 -4.14
C ALA A 99 4.73 6.92 -4.81
N ILE A 100 4.27 5.87 -4.11
CA ILE A 100 4.18 4.51 -4.64
C ILE A 100 2.71 4.20 -4.93
N CYS A 101 2.43 3.67 -6.12
CA CYS A 101 1.11 3.19 -6.51
C CYS A 101 1.20 1.74 -6.97
N SER A 102 0.23 0.93 -6.52
CA SER A 102 0.00 -0.41 -7.07
C SER A 102 -1.07 -0.35 -8.18
N PRO A 103 -1.14 -1.34 -9.08
CA PRO A 103 -2.28 -1.45 -9.97
C PRO A 103 -3.54 -1.88 -9.22
N ALA A 104 -4.72 -1.55 -9.75
CA ALA A 104 -6.01 -1.88 -9.14
C ALA A 104 -6.31 -3.39 -9.12
N ASN A 105 -5.62 -4.19 -9.95
CA ASN A 105 -5.72 -5.64 -9.95
C ASN A 105 -4.57 -6.33 -9.20
N ALA A 106 -3.78 -5.61 -8.39
CA ALA A 106 -2.71 -6.22 -7.60
C ALA A 106 -3.27 -7.32 -6.66
N VAL A 107 -2.49 -8.38 -6.47
CA VAL A 107 -2.79 -9.44 -5.50
C VAL A 107 -2.85 -8.83 -4.11
N ILE A 108 -3.87 -9.13 -3.32
CA ILE A 108 -3.98 -8.64 -1.94
C ILE A 108 -3.09 -9.47 -0.99
N GLY A 109 -2.77 -8.92 0.17
CA GLY A 109 -2.02 -9.61 1.22
C GLY A 109 -0.88 -8.80 1.80
N ARG A 110 0.01 -9.48 2.52
CA ARG A 110 1.17 -8.87 3.17
C ARG A 110 2.37 -8.82 2.23
N TYR A 111 2.84 -7.62 1.93
CA TYR A 111 3.95 -7.36 1.04
C TYR A 111 5.23 -7.02 1.81
N LYS A 112 6.36 -7.43 1.23
CA LYS A 112 7.69 -6.96 1.56
C LYS A 112 8.10 -5.88 0.55
N LEU A 113 8.56 -4.73 1.02
CA LEU A 113 9.12 -3.67 0.16
C LEU A 113 10.65 -3.60 0.33
N THR A 114 11.36 -3.65 -0.79
CA THR A 114 12.83 -3.56 -0.84
C THR A 114 13.25 -2.42 -1.76
N LEU A 115 14.13 -1.55 -1.28
CA LEU A 115 14.84 -0.55 -2.09
C LEU A 115 16.03 -1.19 -2.78
N LYS A 116 16.24 -0.84 -4.05
CA LYS A 116 17.47 -1.11 -4.80
C LYS A 116 18.10 0.21 -5.23
N ILE A 117 19.40 0.35 -4.98
CA ILE A 117 20.18 1.49 -5.46
C ILE A 117 21.23 0.95 -6.43
N ILE A 118 21.25 1.51 -7.63
CA ILE A 118 22.13 1.11 -8.72
C ILE A 118 23.11 2.26 -8.97
N SER A 119 24.40 2.00 -8.81
CA SER A 119 25.48 2.97 -9.04
C SER A 119 26.56 2.32 -9.92
N GLY A 120 26.53 2.65 -11.22
CA GLY A 120 27.31 1.93 -12.23
C GLY A 120 26.96 0.43 -12.25
N ASN A 121 27.95 -0.43 -12.04
CA ASN A 121 27.78 -1.89 -12.01
C ASN A 121 27.42 -2.44 -10.62
N LYS A 122 27.31 -1.59 -9.60
CA LYS A 122 26.99 -2.00 -8.24
C LYS A 122 25.49 -1.87 -7.97
N VAL A 123 24.91 -2.89 -7.36
CA VAL A 123 23.52 -2.88 -6.89
C VAL A 123 23.52 -3.16 -5.39
N SER A 124 23.07 -2.20 -4.59
CA SER A 124 22.79 -2.41 -3.17
C SER A 124 21.29 -2.60 -2.96
N SER A 125 20.91 -3.40 -1.96
CA SER A 125 19.52 -3.66 -1.62
C SER A 125 19.27 -3.43 -0.14
N ARG A 126 18.16 -2.79 0.19
CA ARG A 126 17.74 -2.52 1.57
C ARG A 126 16.27 -2.86 1.77
N PHE A 127 15.98 -3.71 2.74
CA PHE A 127 14.62 -3.95 3.19
C PHE A 127 14.06 -2.70 3.88
N LEU A 128 12.90 -2.21 3.41
CA LEU A 128 12.27 -1.00 3.94
C LEU A 128 11.18 -1.29 4.98
N GLY A 129 10.54 -2.45 4.88
CA GLY A 129 9.44 -2.84 5.77
C GLY A 129 8.39 -3.68 5.06
N HIS A 130 7.39 -4.08 5.84
CA HIS A 130 6.20 -4.74 5.34
C HIS A 130 5.02 -3.78 5.32
N PHE A 131 4.06 -4.03 4.43
CA PHE A 131 2.76 -3.36 4.41
C PHE A 131 1.69 -4.37 3.97
N ILE A 132 0.43 -4.10 4.33
CA ILE A 132 -0.70 -4.92 3.89
C ILE A 132 -1.41 -4.19 2.75
N LEU A 133 -1.75 -4.91 1.69
CA LEU A 133 -2.53 -4.41 0.58
C LEU A 133 -3.89 -5.13 0.54
N LEU A 134 -4.97 -4.39 0.62
CA LEU A 134 -6.35 -4.89 0.55
C LEU A 134 -7.01 -4.54 -0.79
N PHE A 135 -8.18 -5.12 -1.02
CA PHE A 135 -9.12 -4.66 -2.04
C PHE A 135 -9.50 -3.18 -1.81
N ASN A 136 -9.86 -2.49 -2.89
CA ASN A 136 -10.18 -1.06 -2.86
C ASN A 136 -11.58 -0.72 -3.40
N PRO A 137 -12.62 -0.74 -2.52
CA PRO A 137 -13.96 -0.28 -2.87
C PRO A 137 -14.06 1.19 -3.31
N TRP A 138 -13.03 2.01 -3.07
CA TRP A 138 -12.96 3.41 -3.47
C TRP A 138 -12.31 3.62 -4.85
N CYS A 139 -11.67 2.60 -5.42
CA CYS A 139 -10.96 2.70 -6.70
C CYS A 139 -11.86 2.25 -7.86
N PRO A 140 -12.23 3.13 -8.82
CA PRO A 140 -13.07 2.74 -9.97
C PRO A 140 -12.48 1.66 -10.88
N GLY A 141 -11.15 1.45 -10.81
CA GLY A 141 -10.48 0.40 -11.57
C GLY A 141 -10.40 -0.95 -10.86
N ASP A 142 -10.93 -1.04 -9.63
CA ASP A 142 -10.97 -2.27 -8.84
C ASP A 142 -12.30 -3.00 -9.03
N ASP A 143 -12.26 -4.33 -9.16
CA ASP A 143 -13.43 -5.18 -9.35
C ASP A 143 -14.47 -5.05 -8.22
N VAL A 144 -14.06 -4.60 -7.02
CA VAL A 144 -14.94 -4.40 -5.87
C VAL A 144 -15.40 -2.95 -5.69
N TYR A 145 -15.25 -2.10 -6.72
CA TYR A 145 -15.63 -0.70 -6.64
C TYR A 145 -17.10 -0.52 -6.26
N VAL A 146 -17.36 0.35 -5.28
CA VAL A 146 -18.71 0.76 -4.87
C VAL A 146 -18.77 2.28 -4.98
N ALA A 147 -19.60 2.79 -5.89
CA ALA A 147 -19.67 4.22 -6.18
C ALA A 147 -20.33 5.03 -5.05
N ASN A 148 -21.35 4.46 -4.40
CA ASN A 148 -22.10 5.14 -3.34
C ASN A 148 -21.33 5.09 -2.01
N GLU A 149 -21.18 6.25 -1.37
CA GLU A 149 -20.41 6.38 -0.12
C GLU A 149 -21.09 5.66 1.06
N ASP A 150 -22.40 5.81 1.22
CA ASP A 150 -23.14 5.16 2.31
C ASP A 150 -23.06 3.64 2.24
N ALA A 151 -23.10 3.08 1.03
CA ALA A 151 -22.91 1.66 0.77
C ALA A 151 -21.48 1.19 1.12
N ARG A 152 -20.45 2.02 0.90
CA ARG A 152 -19.09 1.71 1.36
C ARG A 152 -19.00 1.73 2.88
N GLN A 153 -19.68 2.66 3.53
CA GLN A 153 -19.73 2.71 4.99
C GLN A 153 -20.41 1.44 5.54
N GLU A 154 -21.61 1.10 5.05
CA GLU A 154 -22.37 -0.08 5.48
C GLU A 154 -21.65 -1.41 5.18
N TYR A 155 -21.25 -1.64 3.93
CA TYR A 155 -20.79 -2.97 3.50
C TYR A 155 -19.32 -3.25 3.77
N VAL A 156 -18.53 -2.24 4.13
CA VAL A 156 -17.07 -2.38 4.31
C VAL A 156 -16.62 -1.96 5.72
N LEU A 157 -17.10 -0.82 6.22
CA LEU A 157 -16.56 -0.19 7.42
C LEU A 157 -17.46 -0.32 8.67
N ASP A 158 -18.74 -0.63 8.51
CA ASP A 158 -19.60 -0.92 9.66
C ASP A 158 -19.29 -2.31 10.21
N GLU A 159 -19.08 -2.35 11.53
CA GLU A 159 -18.73 -3.56 12.27
C GLU A 159 -19.93 -4.13 13.01
N ASN A 160 -21.08 -3.46 12.92
CA ASN A 160 -22.31 -3.88 13.55
C ASN A 160 -23.32 -4.14 12.46
N GLY A 161 -24.02 -5.26 12.55
CA GLY A 161 -25.05 -5.59 11.60
C GLY A 161 -26.24 -6.26 12.25
N LEU A 162 -27.22 -6.56 11.41
CA LEU A 162 -28.41 -7.30 11.78
C LEU A 162 -28.49 -8.57 10.94
N ILE A 163 -28.71 -9.69 11.60
CA ILE A 163 -29.03 -10.98 10.95
C ILE A 163 -30.51 -11.24 11.17
N PHE A 164 -31.26 -11.31 10.08
CA PHE A 164 -32.68 -11.68 10.12
C PHE A 164 -32.82 -13.20 10.26
N ILE A 165 -33.64 -13.62 11.23
CA ILE A 165 -33.90 -15.03 11.57
C ILE A 165 -35.42 -15.26 11.71
N GLY A 166 -35.81 -16.49 12.03
CA GLY A 166 -37.21 -16.88 12.19
C GLY A 166 -37.78 -17.48 10.92
N ASN A 167 -39.02 -17.13 10.56
CA ASN A 167 -39.67 -17.63 9.35
C ASN A 167 -40.47 -16.51 8.65
N ALA A 168 -41.03 -16.80 7.48
CA ALA A 168 -41.76 -15.82 6.67
C ALA A 168 -42.94 -15.15 7.40
N ASN A 169 -43.52 -15.80 8.41
CA ASN A 169 -44.63 -15.26 9.21
C ASN A 169 -44.15 -14.60 10.52
N HIS A 170 -42.89 -14.81 10.91
CA HIS A 170 -42.32 -14.26 12.12
C HIS A 170 -40.83 -13.97 11.92
N ILE A 171 -40.56 -12.77 11.39
CA ILE A 171 -39.20 -12.29 11.12
C ILE A 171 -38.67 -11.61 12.39
N GLU A 172 -37.55 -12.09 12.90
CA GLU A 172 -36.79 -11.49 13.99
C GLU A 172 -35.46 -10.92 13.45
N ALA A 173 -34.91 -9.90 14.12
CA ALA A 173 -33.57 -9.39 13.84
C ALA A 173 -32.67 -9.58 15.07
N ARG A 174 -31.46 -10.07 14.85
CA ARG A 174 -30.42 -10.20 15.88
C ARG A 174 -29.23 -9.33 15.53
N GLY A 175 -28.80 -8.49 16.47
CA GLY A 175 -27.55 -7.76 16.36
C GLY A 175 -26.36 -8.70 16.30
N TRP A 176 -25.40 -8.40 15.42
CA TRP A 176 -24.15 -9.12 15.29
C TRP A 176 -22.99 -8.14 15.21
N TYR A 177 -21.96 -8.37 16.02
CA TYR A 177 -20.72 -7.61 15.96
C TYR A 177 -19.72 -8.38 15.08
N TYR A 178 -19.41 -7.83 13.91
CA TYR A 178 -18.47 -8.39 12.93
C TYR A 178 -17.01 -8.21 13.36
N GLY A 179 -16.66 -7.05 13.94
CA GLY A 179 -15.34 -6.78 14.52
C GLY A 179 -14.17 -6.86 13.54
N GLN A 180 -14.36 -6.46 12.29
CA GLN A 180 -13.35 -6.59 11.24
C GLN A 180 -12.34 -5.44 11.15
N VAL A 181 -12.62 -4.25 11.72
CA VAL A 181 -11.70 -3.10 11.61
C VAL A 181 -11.11 -2.64 12.94
N ARG A 182 -11.84 -2.67 14.06
CA ARG A 182 -11.34 -2.31 15.39
C ARG A 182 -10.83 -3.56 16.12
N ALA A 183 -9.70 -3.43 16.81
CA ALA A 183 -9.26 -4.38 17.82
C ALA A 183 -9.56 -3.84 19.22
#